data_AF-K9TIS8-F1
#
_entry.id   AF-K9TIS8-F1
#
_cell.length_a   1.000
_cell.length_b   1.000
_cell.length_c   1.000
_cell.angle_alpha   90.00
_cell.angle_beta   90.00
_cell.angle_gamma   90.00
#
_symmetry.space_group_name_H-M   'P 1'
#
loop_
_entity.id
_entity.type
_entity.pdbx_description
1 polymer ?
#
loop_
_entity_poly.entity_id
_entity_poly.type
_entity_poly.pdbx_seq_one_letter_code
_entity_poly.pdbx_strand_id
1 'polypeptide(L)'
;MSETEDNEKFFTDDDFSKGKLFIDIPSNSPSPYIERIPYAFDPMEEILARGMAFRGLSGGNGPGIILIFSWIIFGAIPLMLLILIIALGDYSLVPTFLVSTLFIVILVRGTKAKLSRRRTSTRRRRRIRRRR
;
A
#
# COMPACT_ATOMS: atom_id res chain seq x y z
N MET A 1 2.87 17.18 60.34
CA MET A 1 1.68 16.58 60.97
C MET A 1 0.47 17.00 60.15
N SER A 2 -0.38 16.03 59.80
CA SER A 2 -1.73 16.11 59.20
C SER A 2 -1.77 16.55 57.72
N GLU A 3 -1.79 15.66 56.73
CA GLU A 3 -2.81 14.68 56.30
C GLU A 3 -3.98 15.29 55.50
N THR A 4 -3.90 15.09 54.18
CA THR A 4 -4.92 14.47 53.31
C THR A 4 -6.38 14.93 53.43
N GLU A 5 -6.74 16.04 52.80
CA GLU A 5 -8.13 16.36 52.45
C GLU A 5 -8.16 16.97 51.05
N ASP A 6 -8.62 16.21 50.05
CA ASP A 6 -9.18 16.73 48.78
C ASP A 6 -9.66 15.62 47.81
N ASN A 7 -9.81 14.37 48.28
CA ASN A 7 -10.12 13.21 47.43
C ASN A 7 -11.53 12.62 47.62
N GLU A 8 -12.53 13.35 48.11
CA GLU A 8 -13.89 12.81 48.25
C GLU A 8 -14.98 13.79 47.84
N LYS A 9 -15.16 13.98 46.52
CA LYS A 9 -16.37 14.55 45.91
C LYS A 9 -16.71 13.89 44.56
N PHE A 10 -16.85 12.57 44.54
CA PHE A 10 -17.26 11.86 43.32
C PHE A 10 -18.59 11.09 43.42
N PHE A 11 -19.24 11.07 44.59
CA PHE A 11 -20.56 10.47 44.73
C PHE A 11 -21.49 11.47 45.41
N THR A 12 -22.14 12.27 44.57
CA THR A 12 -23.35 12.99 44.94
C THR A 12 -24.44 11.97 45.22
N ASP A 13 -25.14 12.12 46.34
CA ASP A 13 -26.32 11.34 46.70
C ASP A 13 -27.42 11.51 45.64
N ASP A 14 -27.47 10.59 44.68
CA ASP A 14 -28.60 10.43 43.79
C ASP A 14 -29.68 9.59 44.50
N ASP A 15 -30.81 10.25 44.66
CA ASP A 15 -32.07 9.82 45.25
C ASP A 15 -32.55 8.46 44.69
N PHE A 16 -32.25 7.36 45.39
CA PHE A 16 -32.65 5.99 45.02
C PHE A 16 -34.14 5.68 45.24
N SER A 17 -35.01 6.69 45.22
CA SER A 17 -36.43 6.56 45.55
C SER A 17 -37.37 6.64 44.35
N LYS A 18 -36.97 6.20 43.13
CA LYS A 18 -37.94 5.94 42.05
C LYS A 18 -37.31 5.19 40.88
N GLY A 19 -37.77 3.96 40.66
CA GLY A 19 -37.63 3.29 39.38
C GLY A 19 -36.91 1.95 39.47
N LYS A 20 -37.69 0.90 39.30
CA LYS A 20 -37.28 -0.48 39.07
C LYS A 20 -36.10 -0.52 38.09
N LEU A 21 -34.92 -0.95 38.56
CA LEU A 21 -33.71 -1.04 37.75
C LEU A 21 -33.88 -2.20 36.74
N PHE A 22 -34.33 -1.88 35.53
CA PHE A 22 -34.34 -2.83 34.41
C PHE A 22 -32.93 -2.88 33.82
N ILE A 23 -32.21 -3.96 34.10
CA ILE A 23 -30.97 -4.28 33.42
C ILE A 23 -31.38 -4.95 32.10
N ASP A 24 -31.42 -4.16 31.03
CA ASP A 24 -31.56 -4.70 29.67
C ASP A 24 -30.30 -5.50 29.34
N ILE A 25 -30.41 -6.82 29.39
CA ILE A 25 -29.37 -7.73 28.91
C ILE A 25 -29.45 -7.70 27.38
N PRO A 26 -28.40 -7.25 26.65
CA PRO A 26 -28.43 -7.24 25.20
C PRO A 26 -28.56 -8.69 24.71
N SER A 27 -29.64 -9.00 23.99
CA SER A 27 -29.93 -10.35 23.46
C SER A 27 -29.01 -10.77 22.30
N ASN A 28 -27.91 -10.05 22.08
CA ASN A 28 -27.04 -10.21 20.93
C ASN A 28 -25.60 -10.36 21.41
N SER A 29 -25.34 -11.42 22.19
CA SER A 29 -23.99 -11.95 22.31
C SER A 29 -23.64 -12.60 20.97
N PRO A 30 -22.70 -12.08 20.17
CA PRO A 30 -22.24 -12.81 18.98
C PRO A 30 -21.69 -14.15 19.47
N SER A 31 -22.16 -15.26 18.90
CA SER A 31 -21.63 -16.57 19.27
C SER A 31 -20.11 -16.57 19.07
N PRO A 32 -19.32 -17.00 20.06
CA PRO A 32 -17.85 -17.00 19.95
C PRO A 32 -17.34 -17.98 18.89
N TYR A 33 -18.21 -18.87 18.41
CA TYR A 33 -17.92 -19.85 17.38
C TYR A 33 -18.95 -19.72 16.25
N ILE A 34 -18.65 -18.82 15.30
CA ILE A 34 -19.11 -19.04 13.93
C ILE A 34 -18.24 -20.18 13.43
N GLU A 35 -18.71 -21.42 13.57
CA GLU A 35 -18.10 -22.56 12.93
C GLU A 35 -18.12 -22.30 11.43
N ARG A 36 -16.95 -21.94 10.91
CA ARG A 36 -16.72 -21.76 9.48
C ARG A 36 -16.86 -23.14 8.86
N ILE A 37 -18.07 -23.49 8.43
CA ILE A 37 -18.34 -24.67 7.63
C ILE A 37 -17.36 -24.58 6.45
N PRO A 38 -16.43 -25.54 6.29
CA PRO A 38 -15.48 -25.52 5.17
C PRO A 38 -16.28 -25.87 3.92
N TYR A 39 -17.00 -24.88 3.38
CA TYR A 39 -17.63 -24.98 2.09
C TYR A 39 -16.52 -25.16 1.07
N ALA A 40 -16.67 -26.20 0.24
CA ALA A 40 -15.87 -26.43 -0.93
C ALA A 40 -15.86 -25.14 -1.77
N PHE A 41 -14.66 -24.56 -1.92
CA PHE A 41 -14.30 -23.55 -2.91
C PHE A 41 -15.29 -22.37 -3.03
N ASP A 42 -15.09 -21.31 -2.25
CA ASP A 42 -15.83 -20.05 -2.43
C ASP A 42 -15.19 -19.23 -3.57
N PRO A 43 -15.82 -19.12 -4.75
CA PRO A 43 -15.28 -18.35 -5.87
C PRO A 43 -15.16 -16.85 -5.54
N MET A 44 -15.88 -16.36 -4.54
CA MET A 44 -15.81 -14.96 -4.12
C MET A 44 -14.47 -14.63 -3.44
N GLU A 45 -13.93 -15.55 -2.64
CA GLU A 45 -12.59 -15.38 -2.03
C GLU A 45 -11.49 -15.33 -3.09
N GLU A 46 -11.61 -16.10 -4.18
CA GLU A 46 -10.62 -16.11 -5.25
C GLU A 46 -10.58 -14.77 -6.00
N ILE A 47 -11.73 -14.17 -6.28
CA ILE A 47 -11.82 -12.86 -6.95
C ILE A 47 -11.24 -11.75 -6.05
N LEU A 48 -11.51 -11.80 -4.74
CA LEU A 48 -10.93 -10.87 -3.77
C LEU A 48 -9.41 -11.05 -3.63
N ALA A 49 -8.92 -12.29 -3.56
CA ALA A 49 -7.50 -12.61 -3.49
C ALA A 49 -6.75 -12.14 -4.77
N ARG A 50 -7.32 -12.40 -5.95
CA ARG A 50 -6.79 -11.88 -7.22
C ARG A 50 -6.82 -10.35 -7.25
N GLY A 51 -7.91 -9.73 -6.83
CA GLY A 51 -8.02 -8.27 -6.76
C GLY A 51 -6.95 -7.64 -5.86
N MET A 52 -6.65 -8.24 -4.71
CA MET A 52 -5.59 -7.80 -3.81
C MET A 52 -4.19 -8.01 -4.41
N ALA A 53 -3.96 -9.14 -5.09
CA ALA A 53 -2.70 -9.40 -5.78
C ALA A 53 -2.43 -8.38 -6.90
N PHE A 54 -3.44 -8.06 -7.72
CA PHE A 54 -3.34 -7.02 -8.76
C PHE A 54 -3.19 -5.61 -8.20
N ARG A 55 -3.79 -5.34 -7.03
CA ARG A 55 -3.62 -4.07 -6.32
C ARG A 55 -2.22 -3.91 -5.73
N GLY A 56 -1.55 -5.01 -5.36
CA GLY A 56 -0.13 -5.04 -4.98
C GLY A 56 0.81 -4.81 -6.16
N LEU A 57 0.50 -5.40 -7.32
CA LEU A 57 1.24 -5.24 -8.58
C LEU A 57 1.14 -3.81 -9.16
N SER A 58 -0.08 -3.27 -9.27
CA SER A 58 -0.34 -1.86 -9.65
C SER A 58 0.07 -0.85 -8.55
N GLY A 59 0.31 -1.36 -7.33
CA GLY A 59 0.87 -0.65 -6.18
C GLY A 59 2.31 -0.15 -6.38
N GLY A 60 3.00 -0.56 -7.46
CA GLY A 60 4.40 -0.19 -7.69
C GLY A 60 5.36 -0.90 -6.72
N ASN A 61 4.86 -1.93 -6.01
CA ASN A 61 5.63 -2.79 -5.13
C ASN A 61 6.31 -3.94 -5.89
N GLY A 62 6.32 -3.88 -7.24
CA GLY A 62 7.09 -4.80 -8.04
C GLY A 62 8.57 -4.78 -7.60
N PRO A 63 9.26 -5.93 -7.56
CA PRO A 63 10.63 -5.99 -7.07
C PRO A 63 11.52 -4.99 -7.80
N GLY A 64 12.34 -4.25 -7.05
CA GLY A 64 13.28 -3.25 -7.59
C GLY A 64 14.17 -3.82 -8.71
N ILE A 65 14.45 -5.11 -8.61
CA ILE A 65 15.26 -5.90 -9.53
C ILE A 65 14.67 -5.92 -10.96
N ILE A 66 13.35 -6.07 -11.12
CA ILE A 66 12.72 -6.07 -12.45
C ILE A 66 12.97 -4.74 -13.17
N LEU A 67 12.99 -3.64 -12.43
CA LEU A 67 13.24 -2.32 -12.99
C LEU A 67 14.70 -2.18 -13.46
N ILE A 68 15.65 -2.77 -12.73
CA ILE A 68 17.06 -2.79 -13.14
C ILE A 68 17.24 -3.63 -14.40
N PHE A 69 16.68 -4.85 -14.44
CA PHE A 69 16.77 -5.70 -15.62
C PHE A 69 16.08 -5.09 -16.84
N SER A 70 14.91 -4.47 -16.65
CA SER A 70 14.23 -3.76 -17.73
C SER A 70 15.10 -2.61 -18.26
N TRP A 71 15.78 -1.86 -17.40
CA TRP A 71 16.75 -0.83 -17.85
C TRP A 71 17.92 -1.41 -18.64
N ILE A 72 18.48 -2.55 -18.21
CA ILE A 72 19.60 -3.18 -18.92
C ILE A 72 19.13 -3.67 -20.30
N ILE A 73 18.03 -4.41 -20.36
CA ILE A 73 17.54 -5.03 -21.59
C ILE A 73 17.08 -3.97 -22.59
N PHE A 74 16.18 -3.07 -22.17
CA PHE A 74 15.61 -2.06 -23.07
C PHE A 74 16.53 -0.85 -23.28
N GLY A 75 17.47 -0.59 -22.38
CA GLY A 75 18.48 0.46 -22.54
C GLY A 75 19.64 0.05 -23.44
N ALA A 76 20.00 -1.24 -23.47
CA ALA A 76 21.10 -1.73 -24.30
C ALA A 76 20.78 -1.64 -25.81
N ILE A 77 19.55 -1.91 -26.22
CA ILE A 77 19.11 -1.91 -27.62
C ILE A 77 19.35 -0.55 -28.32
N PRO A 78 18.82 0.58 -27.82
CA PRO A 78 19.04 1.88 -28.45
C PRO A 78 20.50 2.32 -28.38
N LEU A 79 21.26 1.90 -27.36
CA LEU A 79 22.68 2.20 -27.24
C LEU A 79 23.51 1.45 -28.30
N MET A 80 23.21 0.17 -28.53
CA MET A 80 23.75 -0.61 -29.65
C MET A 80 23.43 0.03 -31.00
N LEU A 81 22.16 0.44 -31.22
CA LEU A 81 21.76 1.11 -32.46
C LEU A 81 22.50 2.43 -32.66
N LEU A 82 22.71 3.22 -31.61
CA LEU A 82 23.48 4.46 -31.68
C LEU A 82 24.92 4.19 -32.12
N ILE A 83 25.59 3.21 -31.51
CA ILE A 83 26.96 2.83 -31.87
C ILE A 83 27.01 2.37 -33.34
N LEU A 84 26.01 1.59 -33.77
CA LEU A 84 25.92 1.07 -35.13
C LEU A 84 25.73 2.20 -36.16
N ILE A 85 24.88 3.19 -35.88
CA ILE A 85 24.67 4.37 -36.73
C ILE A 85 25.97 5.16 -36.88
N ILE A 86 26.69 5.39 -35.77
CA ILE A 86 27.94 6.14 -35.79
C ILE A 86 29.03 5.37 -36.54
N ALA A 87 29.11 4.04 -36.33
CA ALA A 87 30.13 3.20 -36.95
C ALA A 87 29.93 3.04 -38.47
N LEU A 88 28.68 2.90 -38.93
CA LEU A 88 28.36 2.77 -40.35
C LEU A 88 28.24 4.12 -41.07
N GLY A 89 27.94 5.21 -40.34
CA GLY A 89 27.64 6.51 -40.94
C GLY A 89 26.32 6.54 -41.72
N ASP A 90 25.50 5.50 -41.61
CA ASP A 90 24.23 5.39 -42.33
C ASP A 90 23.07 5.91 -41.48
N TYR A 91 22.41 6.95 -41.98
CA TYR A 91 21.26 7.58 -41.34
C TYR A 91 19.94 6.84 -41.60
N SER A 92 19.93 5.81 -42.45
CA SER A 92 18.74 4.99 -42.73
C SER A 92 18.16 4.33 -41.47
N LEU A 93 19.00 4.11 -40.45
CA LEU A 93 18.64 3.48 -39.17
C LEU A 93 18.07 4.47 -38.13
N VAL A 94 18.06 5.78 -38.41
CA VAL A 94 17.56 6.82 -37.51
C VAL A 94 16.08 6.62 -37.14
N PRO A 95 15.15 6.28 -38.05
CA PRO A 95 13.75 6.01 -37.68
C PRO A 95 13.62 4.85 -36.68
N THR A 96 14.40 3.78 -36.88
CA THR A 96 14.42 2.62 -35.98
C THR A 96 14.94 2.99 -34.60
N PHE A 97 15.99 3.81 -34.54
CA PHE A 97 16.49 4.37 -33.27
C PHE A 97 15.41 5.18 -32.56
N LEU A 98 14.67 6.02 -33.28
CA LEU A 98 13.61 6.87 -32.72
C LEU A 98 12.50 6.04 -32.08
N VAL A 99 12.03 4.98 -32.75
CA VAL A 99 11.06 4.03 -32.18
C VAL A 99 11.63 3.32 -30.96
N SER A 100 12.90 2.92 -30.98
CA SER A 100 13.56 2.28 -29.84
C SER A 100 13.64 3.21 -28.61
N THR A 101 13.93 4.50 -28.81
CA THR A 101 13.97 5.47 -27.69
C THR A 101 12.63 5.67 -26.99
N LEU A 102 11.50 5.37 -27.65
CA LEU A 102 10.17 5.38 -27.03
C LEU A 102 10.11 4.45 -25.81
N PHE A 103 10.75 3.28 -25.89
CA PHE A 103 10.81 2.33 -24.77
C PHE A 103 11.55 2.92 -23.56
N ILE A 104 12.61 3.69 -23.78
CA ILE A 104 13.33 4.39 -22.70
C ILE A 104 12.40 5.42 -22.04
N VAL A 105 11.63 6.19 -22.81
CA VAL A 105 10.71 7.20 -22.27
C VAL A 105 9.65 6.55 -21.37
N ILE A 106 9.10 5.41 -21.78
CA ILE A 106 8.14 4.63 -20.97
C ILE A 106 8.81 4.16 -19.67
N LEU A 107 10.03 3.63 -19.75
CA LEU A 107 10.83 3.21 -18.61
C LEU A 107 11.07 4.36 -17.62
N VAL A 108 11.47 5.53 -18.10
CA VAL A 108 11.69 6.74 -17.28
C VAL A 108 10.40 7.18 -16.58
N ARG A 109 9.24 7.12 -17.25
CA ARG A 109 7.96 7.41 -16.59
C ARG A 109 7.65 6.40 -15.48
N GLY A 110 7.87 5.11 -15.74
CA GLY A 110 7.69 4.05 -14.75
C GLY A 110 8.61 4.21 -13.53
N THR A 111 9.88 4.55 -13.74
CA THR A 111 10.85 4.75 -12.65
C THR A 111 10.50 5.97 -11.81
N LYS A 112 10.12 7.09 -12.43
CA LYS A 112 9.67 8.31 -11.72
C LYS A 112 8.45 8.04 -10.85
N ALA A 113 7.46 7.28 -11.35
CA ALA A 113 6.28 6.92 -10.57
C ALA A 113 6.65 6.11 -9.30
N LYS A 114 7.58 5.15 -9.43
CA LYS A 114 8.06 4.34 -8.30
C LYS A 114 8.84 5.17 -7.28
N LEU A 115 9.72 6.05 -7.72
CA LEU A 115 10.50 6.95 -6.86
C LEU A 115 9.60 7.93 -6.09
N SER A 116 8.54 8.43 -6.72
CA SER A 116 7.56 9.34 -6.09
C SER A 116 6.82 8.68 -4.92
N ARG A 117 6.36 7.42 -5.08
CA ARG A 117 5.69 6.67 -4.01
C ARG A 117 6.62 6.35 -2.82
N ARG A 118 7.91 6.13 -3.08
CA ARG A 118 8.88 5.88 -2.00
C ARG A 118 9.05 7.11 -1.10
N ARG A 119 9.05 8.32 -1.68
CA ARG A 119 9.16 9.58 -0.92
C ARG A 119 7.96 9.85 0.01
N THR A 120 6.74 9.54 -0.40
CA THR A 120 5.54 9.74 0.44
C THR A 120 5.46 8.76 1.60
N SER A 121 5.84 7.50 1.39
CA SER A 121 5.91 6.49 2.47
C SER A 121 6.89 6.86 3.57
N THR A 122 8.10 7.34 3.21
CA THR A 122 9.11 7.77 4.19
C THR A 122 8.68 9.02 4.97
N ARG A 123 8.00 9.98 4.31
CA ARG A 123 7.47 11.17 4.99
C ARG A 123 6.38 10.83 6.01
N ARG A 124 5.50 9.87 5.70
CA ARG A 124 4.44 9.42 6.62
C ARG A 124 5.02 8.75 7.86
N ARG A 125 6.05 7.91 7.70
CA ARG A 125 6.76 7.27 8.83
C ARG A 125 7.47 8.28 9.74
N ARG A 126 8.07 9.33 9.18
CA ARG A 126 8.72 10.40 9.97
C ARG A 126 7.74 11.24 10.80
N ARG A 127 6.51 11.45 10.33
CA ARG A 127 5.47 12.16 11.09
C ARG A 127 4.97 11.35 12.30
N ILE A 128 4.86 10.04 12.17
CA ILE A 128 4.41 9.16 13.25
C ILE A 128 5.45 9.11 14.39
N ARG A 129 6.75 9.11 14.06
CA ARG A 129 7.84 9.15 15.05
C ARG A 129 8.00 10.47 15.80
N ARG A 130 7.40 11.57 15.34
CA ARG A 130 7.44 12.89 16.02
C ARG A 130 6.25 13.12 16.97
N ARG A 131 5.29 12.19 17.03
CA ARG A 131 4.10 12.25 17.88
C ARG A 131 4.16 11.29 19.08
N ARG A 132 5.25 10.54 19.21
CA ARG A 132 5.63 9.80 20.41
C ARG A 132 6.83 10.51 21.00
#